data_AF-A0A0F6U5A8-F1
#
_entry.id   AF-A0A0F6U5A8-F1
#
_cell.length_a   1.000
_cell.length_b   1.000
_cell.length_c   1.000
_cell.angle_alpha   90.00
_cell.angle_beta   90.00
_cell.angle_gamma   90.00
#
_symmetry.space_group_name_H-M   'P 1'
#
loop_
_entity.id
_entity.type
_entity.pdbx_description
1 polymer ?
#
loop_
_entity_poly.entity_id
_entity_poly.type
_entity_poly.pdbx_seq_one_letter_code
_entity_poly.pdbx_strand_id
1 'polypeptide(L)' 'MTNKSVKCYFEPNLLDNIKEYLEKRVSVSGIVTSREDGEKIGIKVESIDLFPQEKDLPTIEEMIGILGESK' A
#
# COMPACT_ATOMS: atom_id res chain seq x y z
N MET A 1 -3.22 -0.12 -12.55
CA MET A 1 -3.32 -1.35 -11.74
C MET A 1 -3.43 -2.55 -12.69
N THR A 2 -2.72 -3.67 -12.44
CA THR A 2 -2.64 -4.81 -13.39
C THR A 2 -3.76 -5.85 -13.23
N ASN A 3 -4.65 -5.69 -12.24
CA ASN A 3 -5.77 -6.60 -11.92
C ASN A 3 -5.35 -8.09 -11.76
N LYS A 4 -4.06 -8.32 -11.46
CA LYS A 4 -3.50 -9.64 -11.15
C LYS A 4 -3.30 -9.75 -9.65
N SER A 5 -3.65 -10.90 -9.07
CA SER A 5 -3.29 -11.21 -7.69
C SER A 5 -1.79 -11.48 -7.57
N VAL A 6 -1.20 -11.06 -6.45
CA VAL A 6 0.21 -11.30 -6.11
C VAL A 6 0.26 -11.92 -4.71
N LYS A 7 1.12 -12.92 -4.53
CA LYS A 7 1.35 -13.54 -3.21
C LYS A 7 2.26 -12.66 -2.38
N CYS A 8 1.81 -12.27 -1.18
CA CYS A 8 2.62 -11.52 -0.23
C CYS A 8 3.16 -12.46 0.85
N TYR A 9 4.47 -12.40 1.08
CA TYR A 9 5.17 -13.15 2.12
C TYR A 9 5.68 -12.16 3.14
N PHE A 10 5.28 -12.31 4.39
CA PHE A 10 5.61 -11.37 5.47
C PHE A 10 6.28 -12.10 6.64
N GLU A 11 7.12 -11.38 7.35
CA GLU A 11 7.77 -11.88 8.55
C GLU A 11 6.80 -11.82 9.75
N PRO A 12 6.92 -12.70 10.77
CA PRO A 12 5.95 -12.81 11.86
C PRO A 12 5.71 -11.53 12.66
N ASN A 13 6.67 -10.61 12.69
CA ASN A 13 6.54 -9.31 13.35
C ASN A 13 5.50 -8.39 12.70
N LEU A 14 5.10 -8.66 11.44
CA LEU A 14 4.03 -7.92 10.75
C LEU A 14 2.64 -8.54 10.94
N LEU A 15 2.53 -9.66 11.66
CA LEU A 15 1.29 -10.42 11.77
C LEU A 15 0.14 -9.60 12.39
N ASP A 16 0.42 -8.79 13.40
CA ASP A 16 -0.62 -8.01 14.08
C ASP A 16 -1.19 -6.93 13.17
N ASN A 17 -0.34 -6.20 12.42
CA ASN A 17 -0.77 -5.24 11.41
C ASN A 17 -1.61 -5.93 10.32
N ILE A 18 -1.21 -7.12 9.87
CA ILE A 18 -1.94 -7.85 8.82
C ILE A 18 -3.32 -8.30 9.29
N LYS A 19 -3.44 -8.76 10.54
CA LYS A 19 -4.75 -9.10 11.12
C LYS A 19 -5.65 -7.87 11.20
N GLU A 20 -5.10 -6.73 11.61
CA GLU A 20 -5.85 -5.47 11.70
C GLU A 20 -6.28 -4.97 10.31
N TYR A 21 -5.48 -5.22 9.29
CA TYR A 21 -5.70 -4.71 7.93
C TYR A 21 -6.44 -5.69 7.01
N LEU A 22 -6.82 -6.86 7.52
CA LEU A 22 -7.59 -7.84 6.76
C LEU A 22 -8.88 -7.21 6.22
N GLU A 23 -9.22 -7.53 4.97
CA GLU A 23 -10.38 -6.98 4.24
C GLU A 23 -10.35 -5.45 3.98
N LYS A 24 -9.27 -4.77 4.38
CA LYS A 24 -9.04 -3.36 4.07
C LYS A 24 -8.16 -3.21 2.82
N ARG A 25 -8.26 -2.05 2.18
CA ARG A 25 -7.36 -1.69 1.09
C ARG A 25 -6.01 -1.29 1.68
N VAL A 26 -4.94 -1.90 1.18
CA VAL A 26 -3.58 -1.70 1.70
C VAL A 26 -2.61 -1.38 0.57
N SER A 27 -1.56 -0.64 0.91
CA SER A 27 -0.33 -0.55 0.13
C SER A 27 0.72 -1.46 0.77
N VAL A 28 1.46 -2.18 -0.07
CA VAL A 28 2.52 -3.09 0.39
C VAL A 28 3.79 -2.72 -0.35
N SER A 29 4.89 -2.58 0.39
CA SER A 29 6.22 -2.32 -0.18
C SER A 29 7.19 -3.44 0.18
N GLY A 30 8.18 -3.66 -0.68
CA GLY A 30 9.20 -4.68 -0.49
C GLY A 30 9.76 -5.23 -1.79
N ILE A 31 10.39 -6.40 -1.69
CA ILE A 31 11.13 -7.01 -2.78
C ILE A 31 10.22 -7.91 -3.61
N VAL A 32 10.03 -7.56 -4.89
CA VAL A 32 9.27 -8.38 -5.83
C VAL A 32 10.12 -9.56 -6.28
N THR A 33 9.55 -10.76 -6.23
CA THR A 33 10.17 -11.97 -6.77
C THR A 33 9.49 -12.37 -8.08
N SER A 34 10.30 -12.72 -9.06
CA SER A 34 9.86 -13.15 -10.38
C SER A 34 10.37 -14.55 -10.70
N ARG A 35 9.64 -15.27 -11.55
CA ARG A 35 10.11 -16.51 -12.17
C ARG A 35 11.16 -16.21 -13.25
N GLU A 36 11.83 -17.26 -13.74
CA GLU A 36 12.81 -17.17 -14.82
C GLU A 36 12.24 -16.59 -16.12
N ASP A 37 10.92 -16.70 -16.33
CA ASP A 37 10.17 -16.08 -17.44
C ASP A 37 9.83 -14.59 -17.23
N GLY A 38 10.20 -14.02 -16.08
CA GLY A 38 9.93 -12.63 -15.71
C GLY A 38 8.55 -12.38 -15.12
N GLU A 39 7.65 -13.37 -15.01
CA GLU A 39 6.37 -13.18 -14.32
C GLU A 39 6.60 -12.94 -12.82
N LYS A 40 6.04 -11.82 -12.34
CA LYS A 40 6.05 -11.44 -10.92
C LYS A 40 5.12 -12.37 -10.16
N ILE A 41 5.69 -13.23 -9.33
CA ILE A 41 4.92 -14.26 -8.60
C ILE A 41 4.68 -13.92 -7.14
N GLY A 42 5.45 -12.99 -6.57
CA GLY A 42 5.28 -12.61 -5.18
C GLY A 42 6.02 -11.35 -4.78
N ILE A 43 5.78 -10.95 -3.52
CA ILE A 43 6.49 -9.88 -2.85
C ILE A 43 6.90 -10.35 -1.45
N LYS A 44 8.17 -10.16 -1.10
CA LYS A 44 8.63 -10.21 0.29
C LYS A 44 8.36 -8.85 0.92
N VAL A 45 7.44 -8.81 1.86
CA VAL A 45 6.91 -7.58 2.46
C VAL A 45 7.90 -7.00 3.46
N GLU A 46 8.21 -5.72 3.28
CA GLU A 46 9.02 -4.92 4.20
C GLU A 46 8.14 -3.92 4.97
N SER A 47 7.14 -3.33 4.31
CA SER A 47 6.12 -2.51 4.95
C SER A 47 4.72 -2.79 4.42
N ILE A 48 3.73 -2.55 5.27
CA ILE A 48 2.31 -2.57 4.92
C ILE A 48 1.64 -1.36 5.57
N ASP A 49 0.89 -0.61 4.76
CA ASP A 49 0.24 0.62 5.16
C ASP A 49 -1.23 0.58 4.71
N LEU A 50 -2.13 1.09 5.57
CA LEU A 50 -3.53 1.24 5.18
C LEU A 50 -3.64 2.27 4.06
N PHE A 51 -4.33 1.89 2.99
CA PHE A 51 -4.63 2.83 1.94
C PHE A 51 -5.78 3.73 2.43
N PRO A 52 -5.61 5.07 2.43
CA PRO A 52 -6.64 5.98 2.91
C PRO A 52 -7.94 5.79 2.12
N GLN A 53 -9.09 5.93 2.79
CA GLN A 53 -10.36 5.95 2.10
C GLN A 53 -10.52 7.29 1.36
N GLU A 54 -11.34 7.35 0.31
CA GLU A 54 -11.55 8.61 -0.44
C GLU A 54 -11.97 9.78 0.45
N LYS A 55 -12.76 9.50 1.49
CA LYS A 55 -13.18 10.49 2.49
C LYS A 55 -12.04 11.07 3.33
N ASP A 56 -10.90 10.37 3.40
CA ASP A 56 -9.72 10.78 4.15
C ASP A 56 -8.75 11.57 3.26
N LEU A 57 -9.02 11.67 1.96
CA LEU A 57 -8.25 12.51 1.05
C LEU A 57 -8.73 13.95 1.18
N PRO A 58 -7.81 14.93 1.23
CA PRO A 58 -8.19 16.34 1.23
C PRO A 58 -8.93 16.67 -0.06
N THR A 59 -9.97 17.48 0.08
CA THR A 59 -10.67 18.09 -1.05
C THR A 59 -9.75 19.07 -1.78
N ILE A 60 -10.10 19.40 -3.04
CA ILE A 60 -9.35 20.38 -3.84
C ILE A 60 -9.26 21.73 -3.10
N GLU A 61 -10.33 22.15 -2.42
CA GLU A 61 -10.38 23.40 -1.66
C GLU A 61 -9.41 23.39 -0.47
N GLU A 62 -9.32 22.27 0.26
CA GLU A 62 -8.36 22.10 1.35
C GLU A 62 -6.91 22.09 0.84
N MET A 63 -6.65 21.50 -0.34
CA MET A 63 -5.32 21.51 -0.94
C MET A 63 -4.86 22.91 -1.35
N ILE A 64 -5.77 23.76 -1.84
CA ILE A 64 -5.45 25.15 -2.23
C ILE A 64 -5.11 26.00 -0.99
N GLY A 65 -5.79 25.77 0.14
CA GLY A 65 -5.49 26.46 1.40
C GLY A 65 -4.06 26.24 1.91
N ILE A 66 -3.47 25.06 1.67
CA ILE A 66 -2.11 24.71 2.12
C ILE A 66 -1.02 25.48 1.35
N LEU A 67 -1.27 25.85 0.09
CA LEU A 67 -0.31 26.58 -0.76
C LEU A 67 -0.36 28.10 -0.56
N GLY A 68 -1.37 28.62 0.15
CA GLY A 68 -1.62 30.06 0.31
C GLY A 68 -0.93 30.76 1.49
N GLU A 69 -0.36 30.01 2.44
CA GLU A 69 0.33 30.59 3.61
C GLU A 69 1.85 30.74 3.42
N SER A 70 2.26 31.19 2.24
CA SER A 70 3.58 31.81 2.06
C SER A 70 3.39 33.32 2.10
N LYS A 71 3.36 33.85 3.33
CA LYS A 71 3.35 35.29 3.59
C LYS A 71 4.72 35.91 3.33
#